data_AF-A0A1I3R3B3-F1
#
_entry.id   AF-A0A1I3R3B3-F1
#
_cell.length_a   1.000
_cell.length_b   1.000
_cell.length_c   1.000
_cell.angle_alpha   90.00
_cell.angle_beta   90.00
_cell.angle_gamma   90.00
#
_symmetry.space_group_name_H-M   'P 1'
#
loop_
_entity.id
_entity.type
_entity.pdbx_description
1 polymer ?
#
loop_
_entity_poly.entity_id
_entity_poly.type
_entity_poly.pdbx_seq_one_letter_code
_entity_poly.pdbx_strand_id
1 'polypeptide(L)' 'MSDVRTCPTCGAKAKFKVKETIETYTAVQDDDAFKKIAQLKKAMNVFKVKAEALEQELEELKRS' A
#
# COMPACT_ATOMS: atom_id res chain seq x y z
N MET A 1 1.41 -5.66 2.85
CA MET A 1 2.19 -4.40 2.82
C MET A 1 3.60 -4.67 3.34
N SER A 2 4.61 -3.92 2.89
CA SER A 2 5.98 -4.09 3.45
C SER A 2 6.01 -3.52 4.87
N ASP A 3 6.63 -4.23 5.82
CA ASP A 3 6.93 -3.67 7.14
C ASP A 3 8.04 -2.61 6.96
N VAL A 4 7.72 -1.35 7.24
CA VAL A 4 8.64 -0.22 7.10
C VAL A 4 8.87 0.36 8.48
N ARG A 5 10.12 0.32 8.94
CA ARG A 5 10.56 0.80 10.24
C ARG A 5 11.63 1.87 10.08
N THR A 6 11.90 2.57 11.17
CA THR A 6 13.07 3.44 11.25
C THR A 6 14.29 2.56 11.51
N CYS A 7 15.31 2.65 10.66
CA CYS A 7 16.58 1.94 10.87
C CYS A 7 17.25 2.45 12.15
N PRO A 8 17.60 1.58 13.12
CA PRO A 8 18.20 2.01 14.38
C PRO A 8 19.61 2.61 14.20
N THR A 9 20.30 2.30 13.10
CA THR A 9 21.69 2.75 12.86
C THR A 9 21.77 4.11 12.20
N CYS A 10 20.92 4.39 11.20
CA CYS A 10 21.00 5.61 10.39
C CYS A 10 19.74 6.49 10.44
N GLY A 11 18.69 6.08 11.14
CA GLY A 11 17.44 6.84 11.28
C GLY A 11 16.58 6.92 10.01
N ALA A 12 17.02 6.35 8.89
CA ALA A 12 16.26 6.33 7.64
C ALA A 12 15.06 5.36 7.69
N LYS A 13 14.04 5.60 6.85
CA LYS A 13 12.96 4.63 6.64
C LYS A 13 13.48 3.45 5.84
N ALA A 14 13.33 2.25 6.39
CA ALA A 14 13.82 1.03 5.81
C ALA A 14 12.76 -0.08 5.87
N LYS A 15 12.75 -0.94 4.85
CA LYS A 15 12.01 -2.19 4.87
C LYS A 15 12.65 -3.14 5.87
N PHE A 16 11.86 -3.57 6.83
CA PHE A 16 12.25 -4.54 7.84
C PHE A 16 11.89 -5.96 7.37
N LYS A 17 12.83 -6.89 7.55
CA LYS A 17 12.61 -8.33 7.34
C LYS A 17 13.39 -9.11 8.38
N VAL A 18 12.81 -10.23 8.84
CA VAL A 18 13.51 -11.23 9.64
C VAL A 18 13.63 -12.49 8.79
N LYS A 19 14.85 -13.00 8.63
CA LYS A 19 15.11 -14.33 8.06
C LYS A 19 16.03 -15.09 9.00
N GLU A 20 15.60 -16.26 9.44
CA GLU A 20 16.45 -17.20 10.19
C GLU A 20 17.22 -16.52 11.34
N THR A 21 16.52 -15.67 12.12
CA THR A 21 17.02 -14.82 13.22
C THR A 21 17.84 -13.56 12.86
N ILE A 22 18.13 -13.31 11.59
CA ILE A 22 18.81 -12.08 11.17
C ILE A 22 17.79 -11.00 10.81
N GLU A 23 17.85 -9.88 11.54
CA GLU A 23 17.13 -8.65 11.20
C GLU A 23 17.82 -7.92 10.05
N THR A 24 17.09 -7.69 8.96
CA THR A 24 17.58 -6.95 7.80
C THR A 24 16.78 -5.66 7.65
N TYR A 25 17.49 -4.55 7.59
CA TYR A 25 16.94 -3.22 7.26
C TYR A 25 17.43 -2.83 5.87
N THR A 26 16.54 -2.79 4.89
CA THR A 26 16.86 -2.35 3.53
C THR A 26 16.29 -0.95 3.30
N ALA A 27 17.14 0.02 2.98
CA ALA A 27 16.70 1.40 2.73
C ALA A 27 15.60 1.44 1.66
N VAL A 28 14.52 2.19 1.93
CA VAL A 28 13.51 2.47 0.91
C VAL A 28 14.04 3.63 0.07
N GLN A 29 14.40 3.32 -1.18
CA GLN A 29 14.86 4.31 -2.16
C GLN A 29 13.69 4.81 -3.02
N ASP A 30 13.92 5.88 -3.76
CA ASP A 30 12.92 6.55 -4.58
C ASP A 30 12.18 5.59 -5.52
N ASP A 31 12.90 4.71 -6.22
CA ASP A 31 12.29 3.73 -7.12
C ASP A 31 11.37 2.72 -6.42
N ASP A 32 11.72 2.28 -5.20
CA ASP A 32 10.84 1.38 -4.41
C ASP A 32 9.61 2.16 -3.88
N ALA A 33 9.80 3.43 -3.51
CA ALA A 33 8.72 4.31 -3.09
C ALA A 33 7.74 4.57 -4.24
N PHE A 34 8.22 4.94 -5.43
CA PHE A 34 7.40 5.15 -6.62
C PHE A 34 6.63 3.90 -7.03
N LYS A 35 7.27 2.72 -7.01
CA LYS A 35 6.59 1.44 -7.29
C LYS A 35 5.44 1.18 -6.32
N LYS A 36 5.64 1.42 -5.01
CA LYS A 36 4.58 1.25 -4.01
C LYS A 36 3.46 2.26 -4.17
N ILE A 37 3.77 3.52 -4.48
CA ILE A 37 2.76 4.55 -4.78
C ILE A 37 1.91 4.14 -5.98
N ALA A 38 2.54 3.64 -7.06
CA ALA A 38 1.82 3.14 -8.23
C ALA A 38 0.90 1.96 -7.90
N GLN A 39 1.37 1.01 -7.09
CA GLN A 39 0.55 -0.10 -6.61
C GLN A 39 -0.66 0.36 -5.78
N LEU A 40 -0.46 1.35 -4.89
CA LEU A 40 -1.54 1.93 -4.07
C LEU A 40 -2.59 2.64 -4.94
N LYS A 41 -2.17 3.45 -5.90
CA LYS A 41 -3.09 4.12 -6.84
C LYS A 41 -3.92 3.10 -7.63
N LYS A 42 -3.30 2.01 -8.08
CA LYS A 42 -4.01 0.93 -8.78
C LYS A 42 -5.05 0.26 -7.89
N ALA A 43 -4.70 -0.05 -6.64
CA ALA A 43 -5.63 -0.64 -5.69
C ALA A 43 -6.81 0.31 -5.37
N MET A 44 -6.52 1.60 -5.12
CA MET A 44 -7.56 2.60 -4.88
C MET A 44 -8.52 2.74 -6.06
N ASN A 45 -8.02 2.74 -7.30
CA ASN A 45 -8.89 2.80 -8.47
C ASN A 45 -9.84 1.60 -8.56
N VAL A 46 -9.39 0.39 -8.21
CA VAL A 46 -10.26 -0.80 -8.18
C VAL A 46 -11.36 -0.63 -7.14
N PHE A 47 -11.04 -0.12 -5.95
CA PHE A 47 -12.05 0.13 -4.91
C PHE A 47 -13.00 1.25 -5.31
N LYS A 48 -12.51 2.31 -5.94
CA LYS A 48 -13.32 3.41 -6.45
C LYS A 48 -14.36 2.92 -7.47
N VAL A 49 -13.93 2.17 -8.48
CA VAL A 49 -14.85 1.62 -9.50
C VAL A 49 -15.90 0.70 -8.87
N LYS A 50 -15.51 -0.13 -7.89
CA LYS A 50 -16.48 -0.96 -7.15
C LYS A 50 -17.47 -0.15 -6.34
N ALA A 51 -17.01 0.92 -5.68
CA ALA A 51 -17.87 1.81 -4.92
C ALA A 51 -18.86 2.55 -5.84
N GLU A 52 -18.39 3.07 -6.98
CA GLU A 52 -19.24 3.74 -7.98
C GLU A 52 -20.32 2.79 -8.54
N ALA A 53 -19.96 1.53 -8.83
CA ALA A 53 -20.94 0.52 -9.27
C ALA A 53 -21.99 0.22 -8.19
N LEU A 54 -21.57 0.06 -6.93
CA LEU A 54 -22.47 -0.17 -5.81
C LEU A 54 -23.39 1.04 -5.54
N GLU A 55 -22.89 2.27 -5.71
CA GLU A 55 -23.69 3.48 -5.57
C GLU A 55 -24.79 3.54 -6.64
N GLN A 56 -24.49 3.16 -7.88
CA GLN A 56 -25.48 3.06 -8.96
C GLN A 56 -26.55 2.01 -8.66
N GLU A 57 -26.15 0.80 -8.27
CA GLU A 57 -27.08 -0.28 -7.90
C GLU A 57 -27.99 0.14 -6.72
N LEU A 58 -27.44 0.82 -5.71
CA LEU A 58 -28.21 1.34 -4.59
C LEU A 58 -29.21 2.42 -4.99
N GLU A 59 -28.86 3.26 -5.96
CA GLU A 59 -29.76 4.30 -6.45
C GLU A 59 -30.94 3.68 -7.24
N GLU A 60 -30.68 2.66 -8.04
CA GLU A 60 -31.73 1.91 -8.74
C GLU A 60 -32.70 1.23 -7.76
N LEU A 61 -32.17 0.56 -6.73
CA LEU A 61 -32.98 -0.08 -5.67
C LEU A 61 -33.76 0.92 -4.81
N LYS A 62 -33.26 2.15 -4.64
CA LYS A 62 -33.99 3.20 -3.91
C LYS A 62 -35.08 3.87 -4.74
N ARG A 63 -35.00 3.75 -6.07
CA ARG A 63 -35.98 4.30 -7.02
C ARG A 63 -37.12 3.32 -7.31
N SER A 64 -36.97 2.03 -6.98
CA SER A 64 -38.02 1.01 -7.01
C SER A 64 -38.86 1.00 -5.73
#